data_AF-A0A2S0KCU7-F1
#
_entry.id   AF-A0A2S0KCU7-F1
#
_cell.length_a   1.000
_cell.length_b   1.000
_cell.length_c   1.000
_cell.angle_alpha   90.00
_cell.angle_beta   90.00
_cell.angle_gamma   90.00
#
_symmetry.space_group_name_H-M   'P 1'
#
loop_
_entity.id
_entity.type
_entity.pdbx_description
1 polymer ?
#
loop_
_entity_poly.entity_id
_entity_poly.type
_entity_poly.pdbx_seq_one_letter_code
_entity_poly.pdbx_strand_id
1 'polypeptide(L)'
;MKKSLKRAVVGISAAGLLAAGTVATAAPAQAATPGNLQILGGVNCEFKRWGPNWNSGPIWQMHRFLGVSNIGGSTMTGVHVAEFGGPNKIIPALPANHPSKKGVKRATKAGELLPGQVVLTHTNTWRGCWPASISGYTIGDQVEDPFNNVGYWQNVRRSNP
;
A
#
# COMPACT_ATOMS: atom_id res chain seq x y z
N MET A 1 -15.75 -64.89 -3.72
CA MET A 1 -15.24 -63.65 -3.09
C MET A 1 -16.23 -63.20 -2.02
N LYS A 2 -15.81 -63.19 -0.75
CA LYS A 2 -16.69 -63.08 0.43
C LYS A 2 -17.03 -61.60 0.70
N LYS A 3 -18.32 -61.25 0.66
CA LYS A 3 -18.87 -59.95 1.08
C LYS A 3 -19.12 -59.97 2.59
N SER A 4 -18.57 -59.01 3.34
CA SER A 4 -19.07 -58.63 4.68
C SER A 4 -18.29 -57.45 5.24
N LEU A 5 -18.93 -56.29 5.40
CA LEU A 5 -18.70 -55.45 6.57
C LEU A 5 -20.00 -54.71 6.92
N LYS A 6 -20.62 -55.12 8.04
CA LYS A 6 -21.75 -54.44 8.69
C LYS A 6 -21.21 -53.72 9.95
N ARG A 7 -21.66 -52.47 10.12
CA ARG A 7 -21.98 -51.73 11.36
C ARG A 7 -20.91 -51.51 12.46
N ALA A 8 -20.87 -50.24 12.85
CA ALA A 8 -20.74 -49.68 14.21
C ALA A 8 -19.34 -49.58 14.85
N VAL A 9 -18.95 -48.33 15.19
CA VAL A 9 -18.63 -47.98 16.58
C VAL A 9 -19.24 -46.61 16.88
N VAL A 10 -20.21 -46.65 17.79
CA VAL A 10 -20.77 -45.53 18.56
C VAL A 10 -19.81 -45.22 19.70
N GLY A 11 -19.64 -43.95 20.05
CA GLY A 11 -19.76 -43.59 21.47
C GLY A 11 -18.73 -42.63 22.09
N ILE A 12 -19.30 -41.51 22.59
CA ILE A 12 -19.10 -40.83 23.89
C ILE A 12 -17.71 -40.16 24.06
N SER A 13 -17.53 -38.97 24.63
CA SER A 13 -18.15 -38.41 25.84
C SER A 13 -17.73 -36.97 26.09
N ALA A 14 -18.61 -36.23 26.76
CA ALA A 14 -18.30 -34.97 27.42
C ALA A 14 -17.21 -35.14 28.51
N ALA A 15 -16.53 -34.03 28.79
CA ALA A 15 -15.79 -33.71 30.03
C ALA A 15 -14.58 -34.57 30.44
N GLY A 16 -13.42 -33.93 30.56
CA GLY A 16 -12.40 -34.25 31.57
C GLY A 16 -11.01 -34.65 31.05
N LEU A 17 -10.00 -33.94 31.57
CA LEU A 17 -8.58 -34.30 31.67
C LEU A 17 -7.71 -34.11 30.41
N LEU A 18 -7.19 -32.89 30.23
CA LEU A 18 -5.77 -32.75 29.92
C LEU A 18 -5.00 -32.76 31.25
N ALA A 19 -4.67 -33.97 31.69
CA ALA A 19 -3.50 -34.18 32.52
C ALA A 19 -2.25 -33.83 31.70
N ALA A 20 -1.36 -33.04 32.31
CA ALA A 20 0.07 -32.91 32.03
C ALA A 20 0.53 -32.83 30.56
N GLY A 21 1.06 -31.66 30.20
CA GLY A 21 2.12 -31.56 29.18
C GLY A 21 1.74 -30.73 27.98
N THR A 22 2.37 -29.56 27.88
CA THR A 22 2.37 -28.64 26.73
C THR A 22 1.04 -27.94 26.47
N VAL A 23 0.93 -26.74 27.04
CA VAL A 23 0.09 -25.68 26.48
C VAL A 23 0.68 -25.35 25.11
N ALA A 24 0.28 -26.10 24.08
CA ALA A 24 0.41 -25.62 22.72
C ALA A 24 -0.57 -24.46 22.61
N THR A 25 -0.09 -23.27 22.93
CA THR A 25 -0.74 -22.02 22.58
C THR A 25 -0.94 -22.05 21.07
N ALA A 26 -2.13 -22.44 20.62
CA ALA A 26 -2.58 -22.09 19.28
C ALA A 26 -2.58 -20.56 19.26
N ALA A 27 -1.48 -19.99 18.79
CA ALA A 27 -1.38 -18.56 18.56
C ALA A 27 -2.61 -18.18 17.72
N PRO A 28 -3.34 -17.10 18.08
CA PRO A 28 -4.50 -16.71 17.30
C PRO A 28 -4.03 -16.56 15.86
N ALA A 29 -4.68 -17.27 14.94
CA ALA A 29 -4.51 -17.03 13.52
C ALA A 29 -4.82 -15.54 13.32
N GLN A 30 -3.78 -14.73 13.10
CA GLN A 30 -3.92 -13.30 12.96
C GLN A 30 -4.84 -13.07 11.77
N ALA A 31 -6.10 -12.72 12.06
CA ALA A 31 -7.01 -12.27 11.03
C ALA A 31 -6.31 -11.12 10.31
N ALA A 32 -6.12 -11.26 8.99
CA ALA A 32 -5.50 -10.22 8.19
C ALA A 32 -6.24 -8.90 8.49
N THR A 33 -5.52 -7.92 9.01
CA THR A 33 -6.08 -6.60 9.28
C THR A 33 -6.70 -6.06 7.99
N PRO A 34 -7.83 -5.32 8.07
CA PRO A 34 -8.46 -4.76 6.89
C PRO A 34 -7.46 -4.01 6.00
N GLY A 35 -7.76 -3.97 4.71
CA GLY A 35 -7.03 -3.15 3.76
C GLY A 35 -7.16 -1.68 4.15
N ASN A 36 -6.08 -0.93 3.97
CA ASN A 36 -6.07 0.50 4.26
C ASN A 36 -5.04 1.15 3.36
N LEU A 37 -5.51 2.02 2.47
CA LEU A 37 -4.65 2.83 1.64
C LEU A 37 -4.23 4.08 2.41
N GLN A 38 -3.06 4.58 2.06
CA GLN A 38 -2.57 5.86 2.52
C GLN A 38 -2.05 6.60 1.31
N ILE A 39 -2.67 7.74 1.02
CA ILE A 39 -2.14 8.61 -0.04
C ILE A 39 -0.82 9.22 0.42
N LEU A 40 0.12 9.27 -0.51
CA LEU A 40 1.43 9.86 -0.33
C LEU A 40 1.60 10.94 -1.38
N GLY A 41 2.28 12.02 -1.01
CA GLY A 41 2.57 13.09 -1.92
C GLY A 41 3.66 13.99 -1.40
N GLY A 42 4.11 14.88 -2.27
CA GLY A 42 5.15 15.82 -1.91
C GLY A 42 5.44 16.79 -3.04
N VAL A 43 5.97 17.93 -2.64
CA VAL A 43 6.56 18.93 -3.53
C VAL A 43 7.93 19.25 -2.98
N ASN A 44 8.96 18.71 -3.62
CA ASN A 44 10.35 18.89 -3.21
C ASN A 44 11.06 19.82 -4.20
N CYS A 45 11.86 20.74 -3.67
CA CYS A 45 12.75 21.56 -4.49
C CYS A 45 14.18 21.13 -4.25
N GLU A 46 14.85 20.73 -5.32
CA GLU A 46 16.25 20.31 -5.29
C GLU A 46 17.05 21.15 -6.27
N PHE A 47 18.23 21.60 -5.83
CA PHE A 47 19.14 22.30 -6.73
C PHE A 47 19.97 21.28 -7.49
N LYS A 48 19.70 21.13 -8.79
CA LYS A 48 20.48 20.23 -9.64
C LYS A 48 21.80 20.91 -9.97
N ARG A 49 22.87 20.47 -9.33
CA ARG A 49 24.25 20.86 -9.67
C ARG A 49 24.62 20.28 -11.04
N TRP A 50 25.66 20.84 -11.67
CA TRP A 50 26.23 20.34 -12.91
C TRP A 50 26.44 18.83 -12.86
N GLY A 51 25.83 18.12 -13.81
CA GLY A 51 26.02 16.70 -14.03
C GLY A 51 26.83 16.44 -15.32
N PRO A 52 27.14 15.18 -15.63
CA PRO A 52 27.90 14.79 -16.83
C PRO A 52 27.23 15.22 -18.15
N ASN A 53 25.94 15.55 -18.12
CA ASN A 53 25.16 15.94 -19.28
C ASN A 53 24.92 17.46 -19.22
N TRP A 54 25.55 18.23 -20.12
CA TRP A 54 25.50 19.71 -20.18
C TRP A 54 24.13 20.28 -20.58
N ASN A 55 23.14 19.43 -20.87
CA ASN A 55 21.81 19.82 -21.36
C ASN A 55 20.89 20.39 -20.27
N SER A 56 21.36 20.49 -19.03
CA SER A 56 20.63 21.04 -17.91
C SER A 56 21.64 21.69 -16.98
N GLY A 57 21.89 22.99 -17.19
CA GLY A 57 22.74 23.79 -16.30
C GLY A 57 22.22 23.81 -14.84
N PRO A 58 22.90 24.55 -13.95
CA PRO A 58 22.55 24.61 -12.54
C PRO A 58 21.18 25.27 -12.39
N ILE A 59 20.16 24.47 -12.15
CA ILE A 59 18.78 24.94 -12.08
C ILE A 59 18.08 24.27 -10.92
N TRP A 60 17.26 25.05 -10.22
CA TRP A 60 16.28 24.49 -9.31
C TRP A 60 15.35 23.55 -10.08
N GLN A 61 15.10 22.37 -9.54
CA GLN A 61 14.12 21.43 -10.05
C GLN A 61 13.10 21.17 -8.97
N MET A 62 11.84 21.35 -9.31
CA MET A 62 10.73 21.03 -8.42
C MET A 62 10.16 19.68 -8.82
N HIS A 63 10.23 18.72 -7.90
CA HIS A 63 9.67 17.39 -8.03
C HIS A 63 8.34 17.32 -7.29
N ARG A 64 7.25 17.23 -8.04
CA ARG A 64 5.89 17.00 -7.53
C ARG A 64 5.55 15.53 -7.70
N PHE A 65 5.03 14.89 -6.66
CA PHE A 65 4.57 13.52 -6.77
C PHE A 65 3.30 13.24 -5.98
N LEU A 66 2.52 12.28 -6.49
CA LEU A 66 1.45 11.59 -5.78
C LEU A 66 1.63 10.09 -5.93
N GLY A 67 1.24 9.36 -4.91
CA GLY A 67 1.27 7.92 -4.86
C GLY A 67 0.39 7.40 -3.74
N VAL A 68 0.48 6.10 -3.53
CA VAL A 68 -0.30 5.40 -2.52
C VAL A 68 0.52 4.28 -1.90
N SER A 69 0.29 4.05 -0.61
CA SER A 69 0.83 2.94 0.14
C SER A 69 -0.31 2.10 0.70
N ASN A 70 -0.25 0.79 0.56
CA ASN A 70 -1.14 -0.10 1.32
C ASN A 70 -0.54 -0.33 2.71
N ILE A 71 -1.04 0.37 3.72
CA ILE A 71 -0.64 0.21 5.12
C ILE A 71 -1.42 -0.91 5.84
N GLY A 72 -2.55 -1.31 5.26
CA GLY A 72 -3.42 -2.38 5.75
C GLY A 72 -2.83 -3.78 5.65
N GLY A 73 -3.55 -4.76 6.18
CA GLY A 73 -3.14 -6.17 6.24
C GLY A 73 -3.54 -7.01 5.02
N SER A 74 -4.49 -6.53 4.21
CA SER A 74 -4.99 -7.22 3.02
C SER A 74 -4.63 -6.53 1.72
N THR A 75 -4.64 -7.28 0.62
CA THR A 75 -4.48 -6.74 -0.73
C THR A 75 -5.66 -5.82 -1.08
N MET A 76 -5.36 -4.68 -1.70
CA MET A 76 -6.35 -3.74 -2.23
C MET A 76 -6.49 -3.93 -3.74
N THR A 77 -7.70 -3.82 -4.27
CA THR A 77 -8.02 -3.91 -5.72
C THR A 77 -8.72 -2.65 -6.18
N GLY A 78 -8.77 -2.44 -7.50
CA GLY A 78 -9.39 -1.26 -8.09
C GLY A 78 -8.75 0.04 -7.60
N VAL A 79 -7.45 0.02 -7.27
CA VAL A 79 -6.80 1.18 -6.66
C VAL A 79 -6.55 2.25 -7.72
N HIS A 80 -7.13 3.43 -7.45
CA HIS A 80 -6.96 4.66 -8.21
C HIS A 80 -6.28 5.72 -7.35
N VAL A 81 -5.48 6.57 -7.99
CA VAL A 81 -4.91 7.77 -7.40
C VAL A 81 -5.24 8.94 -8.32
N ALA A 82 -5.83 9.99 -7.76
CA ALA A 82 -6.22 11.18 -8.50
C ALA A 82 -5.70 12.44 -7.83
N GLU A 83 -5.21 13.39 -8.63
CA GLU A 83 -5.00 14.76 -8.20
C GLU A 83 -6.34 15.53 -8.28
N PHE A 84 -6.66 16.36 -7.28
CA PHE A 84 -7.89 17.16 -7.34
C PHE A 84 -7.85 18.12 -8.54
N GLY A 85 -8.87 18.05 -9.40
CA GLY A 85 -8.91 18.83 -10.65
C GLY A 85 -7.89 18.39 -11.70
N GLY A 86 -7.26 17.23 -11.50
CA GLY A 86 -6.17 16.73 -12.34
C GLY A 86 -6.40 15.30 -12.84
N PRO A 87 -5.33 14.63 -13.29
CA PRO A 87 -5.41 13.29 -13.83
C PRO A 87 -5.72 12.24 -12.75
N ASN A 88 -6.52 11.25 -13.12
CA ASN A 88 -6.79 10.04 -12.34
C ASN A 88 -6.08 8.85 -12.99
N LYS A 89 -5.27 8.11 -12.22
CA LYS A 89 -4.50 6.96 -12.68
C LYS A 89 -4.78 5.72 -11.86
N ILE A 90 -4.98 4.60 -12.56
CA ILE A 90 -4.97 3.26 -11.98
C ILE A 90 -3.53 2.88 -11.63
N ILE A 91 -3.33 2.15 -10.53
CA ILE A 91 -2.02 1.59 -10.17
C ILE A 91 -1.51 0.64 -11.26
N PRO A 92 -0.28 0.79 -11.76
CA PRO A 92 0.28 -0.14 -12.72
C PRO A 92 0.47 -1.54 -12.10
N ALA A 93 0.50 -2.56 -12.95
CA ALA A 93 0.93 -3.90 -12.53
C ALA A 93 2.37 -3.86 -12.02
N LEU A 94 2.63 -4.44 -10.85
CA LEU A 94 3.94 -4.43 -10.21
C LEU A 94 4.60 -5.81 -10.31
N PRO A 95 5.93 -5.86 -10.49
CA PRO A 95 6.67 -7.12 -10.48
C PRO A 95 6.70 -7.73 -9.07
N ALA A 96 6.94 -9.05 -8.98
CA ALA A 96 6.95 -9.78 -7.71
C ALA A 96 7.99 -9.28 -6.70
N ASN A 97 9.08 -8.67 -7.19
CA ASN A 97 10.16 -8.13 -6.38
C ASN A 97 9.96 -6.66 -6.02
N HIS A 98 8.79 -6.07 -6.30
CA HIS A 98 8.51 -4.70 -5.92
C HIS A 98 8.62 -4.55 -4.39
N PRO A 99 9.28 -3.49 -3.88
CA PRO A 99 9.47 -3.30 -2.45
C PRO A 99 8.13 -3.32 -1.70
N SER A 100 8.09 -4.13 -0.63
CA SER A 100 7.00 -4.20 0.34
C SER A 100 7.57 -4.25 1.75
N LYS A 101 7.06 -3.39 2.64
CA LYS A 101 7.42 -3.40 4.06
C LYS A 101 6.96 -4.67 4.80
N LYS A 102 5.99 -5.41 4.24
CA LYS A 102 5.42 -6.64 4.84
C LYS A 102 5.95 -7.92 4.18
N GLY A 103 6.97 -7.81 3.31
CA GLY A 103 7.67 -8.96 2.72
C GLY A 103 6.83 -9.81 1.75
N VAL A 104 5.65 -9.35 1.35
CA VAL A 104 4.80 -10.05 0.38
C VAL A 104 5.41 -9.90 -1.01
N LYS A 105 5.81 -11.03 -1.62
CA LYS A 105 6.43 -11.06 -2.95
C LYS A 105 5.53 -11.80 -3.93
N ARG A 106 4.72 -11.03 -4.68
CA ARG A 106 3.87 -11.55 -5.75
C ARG A 106 3.68 -10.47 -6.80
N ALA A 107 3.63 -10.86 -8.08
CA ALA A 107 3.27 -9.93 -9.14
C ALA A 107 1.80 -9.49 -8.98
N THR A 108 1.54 -8.19 -9.11
CA THR A 108 0.20 -7.62 -9.01
C THR A 108 -0.38 -7.33 -10.39
N LYS A 109 -1.70 -7.33 -10.49
CA LYS A 109 -2.40 -6.83 -11.67
C LYS A 109 -2.51 -5.30 -11.61
N ALA A 110 -2.88 -4.67 -12.72
CA ALA A 110 -3.23 -3.25 -12.70
C ALA A 110 -4.40 -3.02 -11.73
N GLY A 111 -4.30 -1.96 -10.92
CA GLY A 111 -5.25 -1.64 -9.86
C GLY A 111 -5.08 -2.48 -8.59
N GLU A 112 -4.08 -3.35 -8.50
CA GLU A 112 -3.87 -4.20 -7.33
C GLU A 112 -2.61 -3.79 -6.55
N LEU A 113 -2.75 -3.64 -5.23
CA LEU A 113 -1.68 -3.23 -4.34
C LEU A 113 -1.60 -4.16 -3.12
N LEU A 114 -0.49 -4.89 -2.98
CA LEU A 114 -0.27 -5.81 -1.86
C LEU A 114 0.02 -5.06 -0.55
N PRO A 115 -0.18 -5.71 0.60
CA PRO A 115 0.17 -5.14 1.90
C PRO A 115 1.62 -4.65 1.93
N GLY A 116 1.82 -3.43 2.40
CA GLY A 116 3.12 -2.79 2.56
C GLY A 116 3.79 -2.30 1.27
N GLN A 117 3.16 -2.45 0.10
CA GLN A 117 3.68 -1.89 -1.16
C GLN A 117 3.36 -0.41 -1.29
N VAL A 118 4.25 0.31 -1.96
CA VAL A 118 4.16 1.76 -2.21
C VAL A 118 4.36 2.03 -3.69
N VAL A 119 3.48 2.81 -4.32
CA VAL A 119 3.62 3.18 -5.73
C VAL A 119 3.44 4.68 -5.90
N LEU A 120 4.33 5.29 -6.67
CA LEU A 120 4.20 6.67 -7.14
C LEU A 120 3.56 6.64 -8.54
N THR A 121 2.39 7.26 -8.70
CA THR A 121 1.62 7.27 -9.95
C THR A 121 1.79 8.57 -10.75
N HIS A 122 1.90 9.67 -10.03
CA HIS A 122 2.15 10.98 -10.61
C HIS A 122 3.53 11.44 -10.18
N THR A 123 4.39 11.71 -11.15
CA THR A 123 5.68 12.36 -10.93
C THR A 123 5.85 13.40 -12.03
N ASN A 124 5.98 14.66 -11.63
CA ASN A 124 6.17 15.79 -12.52
C ASN A 124 7.38 16.57 -12.05
N THR A 125 8.30 16.86 -12.97
CA THR A 125 9.50 17.66 -12.68
C THR A 125 9.42 18.98 -13.44
N TRP A 126 9.44 20.09 -12.73
CA TRP A 126 9.40 21.44 -13.31
C TRP A 126 10.75 22.14 -13.13
N ARG A 127 11.08 23.02 -14.07
CA ARG A 127 12.25 23.91 -13.96
C ARG A 127 11.91 25.09 -13.05
N GLY A 128 12.81 25.40 -12.13
CA GLY A 128 12.61 26.36 -11.05
C GLY A 128 12.04 25.72 -9.79
N CYS A 129 12.07 26.49 -8.70
CA CYS A 129 11.36 26.20 -7.47
C CYS A 129 10.44 27.38 -7.18
N TRP A 130 9.14 27.17 -7.34
CA TRP A 130 8.11 28.18 -7.16
C TRP A 130 7.10 27.66 -6.14
N PRO A 131 6.39 28.52 -5.40
CA PRO A 131 5.32 28.09 -4.52
C PRO A 131 4.33 27.19 -5.27
N ALA A 132 4.23 25.94 -4.85
CA ALA A 132 3.36 24.95 -5.48
C ALA A 132 2.82 23.99 -4.42
N SER A 133 1.62 23.51 -4.70
CA SER A 133 0.95 22.49 -3.91
C SER A 133 0.55 21.33 -4.80
N ILE A 134 0.30 20.19 -4.18
CA ILE A 134 -0.32 19.04 -4.81
C ILE A 134 -1.29 18.46 -3.81
N SER A 135 -2.46 18.08 -4.29
CA SER A 135 -3.50 17.51 -3.45
C SER A 135 -4.22 16.44 -4.23
N GLY A 136 -4.63 15.40 -3.54
CA GLY A 136 -5.23 14.28 -4.21
C GLY A 136 -5.93 13.35 -3.26
N TYR A 137 -6.52 12.33 -3.87
CA TYR A 137 -7.18 11.26 -3.16
C TYR A 137 -6.86 9.90 -3.79
N THR A 138 -7.01 8.84 -3.02
CA THR A 138 -6.95 7.45 -3.47
C THR A 138 -8.21 6.70 -3.08
N ILE A 139 -8.63 5.76 -3.91
CA ILE A 139 -9.83 4.94 -3.69
C ILE A 139 -9.50 3.52 -4.15
N GLY A 140 -9.88 2.52 -3.36
CA GLY A 140 -9.95 1.12 -3.77
C GLY A 140 -11.38 0.58 -3.70
N ASP A 141 -11.55 -0.69 -4.09
CA ASP A 141 -12.85 -1.37 -4.04
C ASP A 141 -13.25 -1.79 -2.61
N GLN A 142 -12.29 -1.91 -1.72
CA GLN A 142 -12.49 -2.38 -0.35
C GLN A 142 -12.83 -1.24 0.61
N VAL A 143 -13.54 -1.57 1.69
CA VAL A 143 -13.79 -0.62 2.79
C VAL A 143 -12.47 -0.29 3.49
N GLU A 144 -12.19 1.00 3.59
CA GLU A 144 -10.94 1.56 4.07
C GLU A 144 -11.20 2.82 4.91
N ASP A 145 -10.17 3.33 5.58
CA ASP A 145 -10.27 4.56 6.36
C ASP A 145 -10.16 5.78 5.44
N PRO A 146 -11.26 6.55 5.23
CA PRO A 146 -11.27 7.66 4.29
C PRO A 146 -10.33 8.81 4.68
N PHE A 147 -9.92 8.89 5.96
CA PHE A 147 -9.02 9.95 6.41
C PHE A 147 -7.59 9.76 5.91
N ASN A 148 -7.16 8.53 5.63
CA ASN A 148 -5.83 8.26 5.06
C ASN A 148 -5.81 8.42 3.53
N ASN A 149 -6.98 8.56 2.92
CA ASN A 149 -7.14 8.52 1.48
C ASN A 149 -7.01 9.87 0.80
N VAL A 150 -7.08 10.97 1.55
CA VAL A 150 -6.99 12.33 1.02
C VAL A 150 -5.78 13.05 1.62
N GLY A 151 -5.07 13.82 0.81
CA GLY A 151 -3.89 14.54 1.27
C GLY A 151 -3.61 15.81 0.49
N TYR A 152 -2.87 16.71 1.14
CA TYR A 152 -2.41 17.98 0.61
C TYR A 152 -0.95 18.20 1.04
N TRP A 153 -0.11 18.57 0.07
CA TRP A 153 1.31 18.85 0.29
C TRP A 153 1.69 20.13 -0.44
N GLN A 154 2.62 20.89 0.15
CA GLN A 154 3.12 22.14 -0.41
C GLN A 154 4.60 22.31 -0.08
N ASN A 155 5.34 22.99 -0.95
CA ASN A 155 6.76 23.27 -0.72
C ASN A 155 7.02 24.52 0.14
N VAL A 156 6.05 25.43 0.21
CA VAL A 156 6.11 26.58 1.12
C VAL A 156 5.62 26.13 2.50
N ARG A 157 6.53 26.04 3.47
CA ARG A 157 6.10 26.02 4.88
C ARG A 157 5.30 27.29 5.12
N ARG A 158 4.17 27.19 5.83
CA ARG A 158 3.49 28.36 6.40
C ARG A 158 4.59 29.19 7.08
N SER A 159 4.96 30.34 6.53
CA SER A 159 5.63 31.34 7.36
C SER A 159 4.62 31.65 8.44
N ASN A 160 4.94 31.35 9.70
CA ASN A 160 4.13 31.89 10.78
C ASN A 160 4.07 33.42 10.57
N PRO A 161 2.89 34.02 10.65
CA PRO A 161 2.75 35.47 10.53
C PRO A 161 3.62 36.20 11.57
#